data_AF-A0A7X0DHS3-F1
#
_entry.id   AF-A0A7X0DHS3-F1
#
_cell.length_a   1.000
_cell.length_b   1.000
_cell.length_c   1.000
_cell.angle_alpha   90.00
_cell.angle_beta   90.00
_cell.angle_gamma   90.00
#
_symmetry.space_group_name_H-M   'P 1'
#
loop_
_entity.id
_entity.type
_entity.pdbx_description
1 polymer ?
#
loop_
_entity_poly.entity_id
_entity_poly.type
_entity_poly.pdbx_seq_one_letter_code
_entity_poly.pdbx_strand_id
1 'polypeptide(L)'
;MQMHGPLLPAAVAARILGFSGTDALRQARIRHRLPIPMFPIKGRRGWFASTAAVAAWLEQTVGPNVIDPFATEEAVSEAALQRGEGVAER
;
A
#
# COMPACT_ATOMS: atom_id res chain seq x y z
N MET A 1 -4.02 -17.67 -0.77
CA MET A 1 -4.07 -16.19 -0.75
C MET A 1 -4.24 -15.74 0.70
N GLN A 2 -3.35 -14.91 1.23
CA GLN A 2 -3.54 -14.34 2.57
C GLN A 2 -4.35 -13.05 2.43
N MET A 3 -5.62 -13.07 2.83
CA MET A 3 -6.42 -11.85 2.98
C MET A 3 -5.95 -11.11 4.22
N HIS A 4 -5.34 -9.95 4.02
CA HIS A 4 -5.07 -9.05 5.12
C HIS A 4 -6.40 -8.41 5.54
N GLY A 5 -6.74 -8.53 6.83
CA GLY A 5 -7.89 -7.82 7.41
C GLY A 5 -7.69 -6.30 7.38
N PRO A 6 -8.59 -5.50 7.96
CA PRO A 6 -8.50 -4.04 7.94
C PRO A 6 -7.29 -3.47 8.70
N LEU A 7 -6.62 -4.31 9.50
CA LEU A 7 -5.46 -3.95 10.33
C LEU A 7 -4.23 -4.76 9.94
N LEU A 8 -3.12 -4.05 9.77
CA LEU A 8 -1.81 -4.61 9.52
C LEU A 8 -0.94 -4.50 10.79
N PRO A 9 -0.50 -5.63 11.37
CA PRO A 9 0.51 -5.62 12.41
C PRO A 9 1.83 -5.03 11.89
N ALA A 10 2.63 -4.44 12.78
CA ALA A 10 3.96 -3.90 12.45
C ALA A 10 4.85 -4.86 11.66
N ALA A 11 4.80 -6.18 11.91
CA ALA A 11 5.59 -7.15 11.16
C ALA A 11 5.19 -7.24 9.68
N VAL A 12 3.89 -7.15 9.38
CA VAL A 12 3.39 -7.16 8.00
C VAL A 12 3.66 -5.82 7.34
N ALA A 13 3.41 -4.71 8.05
CA ALA A 13 3.71 -3.37 7.56
C ALA A 13 5.21 -3.20 7.23
N ALA A 14 6.12 -3.72 8.08
CA ALA A 14 7.55 -3.70 7.81
C ALA A 14 7.91 -4.36 6.49
N ARG A 15 7.33 -5.54 6.21
CA ARG A 15 7.58 -6.27 4.97
C ARG A 15 7.04 -5.54 3.74
N ILE A 16 5.82 -5.01 3.81
CA ILE A 16 5.20 -4.29 2.68
C ILE A 16 5.97 -3.01 2.34
N LEU A 17 6.43 -2.29 3.36
CA LEU A 17 7.20 -1.06 3.20
C LEU A 17 8.69 -1.30 2.86
N GLY A 18 9.14 -2.56 2.76
CA GLY A 18 10.52 -2.90 2.39
C GLY A 18 11.55 -2.79 3.53
N PHE A 19 11.11 -2.77 4.79
CA PHE A 19 12.02 -2.81 5.95
C PHE A 19 12.50 -4.23 6.23
N SER A 20 13.74 -4.36 6.72
CA SER A 20 14.35 -5.64 7.12
C SER A 20 13.64 -6.32 8.29
N GLY A 21 12.85 -5.58 9.07
CA GLY A 21 12.09 -6.12 10.21
C GLY A 21 11.36 -5.05 11.01
N THR A 22 10.73 -5.48 12.10
CA THR A 22 9.95 -4.60 12.99
C THR A 22 10.79 -3.55 13.71
N ASP A 23 12.06 -3.83 13.99
CA ASP A 23 12.94 -2.87 14.66
C ASP A 23 13.35 -1.72 13.75
N ALA A 24 13.64 -2.01 12.47
CA ALA A 24 13.89 -0.98 11.46
C ALA A 24 12.64 -0.09 11.27
N LEU A 25 11.44 -0.68 11.20
CA LEU A 25 10.18 0.05 11.17
C LEU A 25 10.00 0.92 12.43
N ARG A 26 10.28 0.36 13.61
CA ARG A 26 10.19 1.09 14.89
C ARG A 26 11.13 2.29 14.90
N GLN A 27 12.35 2.15 14.43
CA GLN A 27 13.31 3.26 14.32
C GLN A 27 12.83 4.31 13.32
N ALA A 28 12.34 3.91 12.14
CA ALA A 28 11.77 4.83 11.16
C ALA A 28 10.58 5.61 11.73
N ARG A 29 9.72 4.96 12.52
CA ARG A 29 8.61 5.59 13.23
C ARG A 29 9.07 6.65 14.23
N ILE A 30 10.03 6.29 15.10
CA ILE A 30 10.59 7.20 16.12
C ILE A 30 11.25 8.42 15.45
N ARG A 31 11.84 8.24 14.27
CA ARG A 31 12.47 9.30 13.46
C ARG A 31 11.48 10.05 12.56
N HIS A 32 10.18 9.77 12.64
CA HIS A 32 9.13 10.39 11.80
C HIS A 32 9.39 10.24 10.29
N ARG A 33 9.99 9.13 9.86
CA ARG A 33 10.29 8.82 8.45
C ARG A 33 9.36 7.77 7.83
N LEU A 34 8.25 7.47 8.48
CA LEU A 34 7.29 6.54 7.91
C LEU A 34 6.44 7.23 6.85
N PRO A 35 6.23 6.62 5.69
CA PRO A 35 5.37 7.18 4.65
C PRO A 35 3.88 7.00 4.97
N ILE A 36 3.54 6.17 5.96
CA ILE A 36 2.16 5.87 6.36
C ILE A 36 1.95 6.13 7.86
N PRO A 37 0.72 6.50 8.26
CA PRO A 37 0.38 6.61 9.67
C PRO A 37 0.33 5.23 10.33
N MET A 38 0.88 5.14 11.54
CA MET A 38 0.73 3.98 12.41
C MET A 38 0.15 4.40 13.74
N PHE A 39 -0.63 3.53 14.37
CA PHE A 39 -1.30 3.80 15.63
C PHE A 39 -1.20 2.60 16.59
N PRO A 40 -1.18 2.85 17.91
CA PRO A 40 -1.37 1.80 18.91
C PRO A 40 -2.86 1.50 19.08
N ILE A 41 -3.19 0.28 19.49
CA ILE A 41 -4.56 -0.11 19.86
C ILE A 41 -4.58 -0.42 21.36
N LYS A 42 -5.48 0.21 22.10
CA LYS A 42 -5.61 -0.01 23.55
C LYS A 42 -5.83 -1.50 23.84
N GLY A 43 -5.06 -2.06 24.77
CA GLY A 43 -5.13 -3.48 25.15
C GLY A 43 -4.41 -4.43 24.18
N ARG A 44 -3.73 -3.93 23.15
CA ARG A 44 -2.90 -4.75 22.24
C ARG A 44 -1.46 -4.26 22.22
N ARG A 45 -0.53 -5.21 22.26
CA ARG A 45 0.90 -4.91 22.17
C ARG A 45 1.27 -4.62 20.72
N GLY A 46 1.98 -3.52 20.51
CA GLY A 46 2.58 -3.17 19.22
C GLY A 46 1.86 -2.04 18.49
N TRP A 47 2.31 -1.82 17.26
CA TRP A 47 1.82 -0.77 16.38
C TRP A 47 1.12 -1.40 15.18
N PHE A 48 0.12 -0.71 14.69
CA PHE A 48 -0.74 -1.15 13.60
C PHE A 48 -0.82 -0.07 12.54
N ALA A 49 -0.97 -0.51 11.30
CA ALA A 49 -1.33 0.35 10.17
C ALA A 49 -2.71 -0.08 9.65
N SER A 50 -3.43 0.86 9.04
CA SER A 50 -4.65 0.54 8.31
C SER A 50 -4.27 -0.03 6.94
N THR A 51 -4.89 -1.14 6.54
CA THR A 51 -4.66 -1.73 5.20
C THR A 51 -5.00 -0.73 4.09
N ALA A 52 -6.05 0.07 4.28
CA ALA A 52 -6.43 1.12 3.33
C ALA A 52 -5.37 2.21 3.20
N ALA A 53 -4.73 2.62 4.31
CA ALA A 53 -3.65 3.62 4.26
C ALA A 53 -2.42 3.08 3.54
N VAL A 54 -2.11 1.80 3.69
CA VAL A 54 -1.01 1.15 2.96
C VAL A 54 -1.34 1.01 1.47
N ALA A 55 -2.56 0.62 1.13
CA ALA A 55 -3.02 0.51 -0.26
C ALA A 55 -2.92 1.88 -0.97
N ALA A 56 -3.47 2.93 -0.37
CA ALA A 56 -3.38 4.28 -0.92
C ALA A 56 -1.92 4.74 -1.12
N TRP A 57 -1.02 4.40 -0.19
CA TRP A 57 0.40 4.70 -0.34
C TRP A 57 1.05 3.90 -1.49
N LEU A 58 0.71 2.62 -1.62
CA LEU A 58 1.20 1.77 -2.71
C LEU A 58 0.75 2.29 -4.08
N GLU A 59 -0.52 2.66 -4.21
CA GLU A 59 -1.09 3.26 -5.44
C GLU A 59 -0.35 4.53 -5.84
N GLN A 60 -0.01 5.39 -4.87
CA GLN A 60 0.75 6.61 -5.10
C GLN A 60 2.23 6.35 -5.45
N THR A 61 2.83 5.31 -4.88
CA THR A 61 4.29 5.07 -4.96
C THR A 61 4.69 4.18 -6.13
N VAL A 62 3.92 3.12 -6.39
CA VAL A 62 4.18 2.14 -7.46
C VAL A 62 3.52 2.57 -8.78
N GLY A 63 2.53 3.46 -8.71
CA GLY A 63 1.62 3.72 -9.82
C GLY A 63 0.74 2.49 -10.13
N PRO A 64 -0.20 2.57 -11.08
CA PRO A 64 -1.05 1.45 -11.45
C PRO A 64 -0.32 0.42 -12.32
N ASN A 65 0.92 0.09 -11.97
CA ASN A 65 1.54 -1.17 -12.41
C ASN A 65 1.09 -2.28 -11.46
N VAL A 66 -0.22 -2.34 -11.22
CA VAL A 66 -0.85 -3.43 -10.49
C VAL A 66 -1.13 -4.47 -11.56
N ILE A 67 -0.35 -5.55 -11.54
CA ILE A 67 -0.82 -6.81 -12.11
C ILE A 67 -1.91 -7.28 -11.15
N ASP A 68 -3.11 -6.72 -11.29
CA ASP A 68 -4.25 -7.17 -10.53
C ASP A 68 -4.86 -8.34 -11.31
N PRO A 69 -4.68 -9.60 -10.88
CA PRO A 69 -5.29 -10.73 -11.57
C PRO A 69 -6.83 -10.71 -11.48
N PHE A 70 -7.41 -9.74 -10.75
CA PHE A 70 -8.84 -9.56 -10.54
C PHE A 70 -9.38 -8.21 -11.00
N ALA A 71 -8.57 -7.33 -11.61
CA ALA A 71 -9.11 -6.13 -12.23
C ALA A 71 -10.00 -6.55 -13.42
N THR A 72 -11.31 -6.46 -13.24
CA THR A 72 -12.28 -6.60 -14.32
C THR A 72 -11.94 -5.60 -15.43
N GLU A 73 -12.05 -6.02 -16.69
CA GLU A 73 -11.69 -5.29 -17.91
C GLU A 73 -12.24 -3.84 -17.98
N GLU A 74 -13.29 -3.55 -17.23
CA GLU A 74 -13.94 -2.25 -17.10
C GLU A 74 -13.02 -1.17 -16.49
N ALA A 75 -12.26 -1.51 -15.43
CA ALA A 75 -11.38 -0.57 -14.74
C ALA A 75 -10.10 -0.24 -15.55
N VAL A 76 -9.65 -1.19 -16.37
CA VAL A 76 -8.50 -0.99 -17.28
C VAL A 76 -8.91 -0.10 -18.46
N SER A 77 -10.13 -0.25 -18.99
CA SER A 77 -10.67 0.61 -20.05
C SER A 77 -10.88 2.06 -19.61
N GLU A 78 -11.36 2.28 -18.38
CA GLU A 78 -11.56 3.63 -17.84
C GLU A 78 -10.22 4.34 -17.57
N ALA A 79 -9.24 3.61 -17.03
CA ALA A 79 -7.88 4.12 -16.82
C ALA A 79 -7.09 4.36 -18.12
N ALA A 80 -7.44 3.66 -19.21
CA ALA A 80 -6.87 3.88 -20.55
C ALA A 80 -7.50 5.10 -21.24
N LEU A 81 -8.82 5.29 -21.12
CA LEU A 81 -9.51 6.48 -21.65
C LEU A 81 -9.00 7.77 -20.98
N GLN A 82 -8.74 7.74 -19.68
CA GLN A 82 -8.29 8.94 -18.95
C GLN A 82 -6.85 9.36 -19.30
N ARG A 83 -6.04 8.48 -19.90
CA ARG A 83 -4.64 8.75 -20.25
C ARG A 83 -4.44 9.44 -21.60
N GLY A 84 -5.49 9.67 -22.39
CA GLY A 84 -5.38 10.46 -23.61
C GLY A 84 -4.27 9.98 -24.56
N GLU A 85 -4.06 8.66 -24.66
CA GLU A 85 -3.23 8.11 -25.73
C GLU A 85 -4.05 8.12 -27.01
N GLY A 86 -4.07 9.29 -27.64
CA GLY A 86 -4.51 9.44 -29.02
C GLY A 86 -3.65 8.53 -29.88
N VAL A 87 -4.27 7.47 -30.41
CA VAL A 87 -3.75 6.69 -31.52
C VAL A 87 -3.51 7.67 -32.68
N ALA A 88 -2.28 8.16 -32.79
CA ALA A 88 -1.81 8.90 -33.94
C ALA A 88 -1.57 7.88 -35.06
N GLU A 89 -2.61 7.68 -35.84
CA GLU A 89 -2.58 7.04 -37.16
C GLU A 89 -1.62 7.84 -38.07
N ARG A 90 -0.57 7.18 -38.58
CA ARG A 90 0.08 7.42 -39.88
C ARG A 90 1.12 6.35 -40.20
#